data_AF-A0AAD5VWI9-F1
#
_entry.id   AF-A0AAD5VWI9-F1
#
_cell.length_a   1.000
_cell.length_b   1.000
_cell.length_c   1.000
_cell.angle_alpha   90.00
_cell.angle_beta   90.00
_cell.angle_gamma   90.00
#
_symmetry.space_group_name_H-M   'P 1'
#
loop_
_entity.id
_entity.type
_entity.pdbx_description
1 polymer ?
#
loop_
_entity_poly.entity_id
_entity_poly.type
_entity_poly.pdbx_seq_one_letter_code
_entity_poly.pdbx_strand_id
1 'polypeptide(L)'
;MISNIIQAAFCQLDTVLISFGYLVHHFTEMSGTDADDVYGSKAIIESLEKRWLKTDQDVLIAAVILNPFYQQRLYRSSSSFHNLIDITSLITRLWSRIYGGQQPPLSFSAEIREYLESRGRYSQMNMALQMEVHDSAAESTRKGVYSAPNPINVYVILGFKDANETIFSAFAKYILDISANSASCERLFSAFRTILTRLRNRMLPKNMLNIAQLAAQSHNLPSNSQQQPSLYSSSNISGLIDPSIETGDDAASTHRSKNHFWTMIELHQQNAKCDDEFNVAPAPHTTTSFDQVSSHAGPTKITLSELFNLDDPSWAQVFGQQVQAGFNEELELHTLLDTDTAGGADGDGEVDEDIDISLDETTEQALL
;
A
#
# COMPACT_ATOMS: atom_id res chain seq x y z
N MET A 1 8.55 -2.00 8.23
CA MET A 1 8.51 -0.81 7.37
C MET A 1 7.78 -1.08 6.05
N ILE A 2 8.33 -1.83 5.09
CA ILE A 2 7.68 -2.02 3.77
C ILE A 2 6.41 -2.89 3.83
N SER A 3 6.34 -3.85 4.77
CA SER A 3 5.10 -4.60 5.02
C SER A 3 3.93 -3.68 5.39
N ASN A 4 4.16 -2.62 6.15
CA ASN A 4 3.11 -1.69 6.57
C ASN A 4 2.59 -0.86 5.39
N ILE A 5 3.47 -0.46 4.48
CA ILE A 5 3.11 0.23 3.23
C ILE A 5 2.29 -0.67 2.33
N ILE A 6 2.70 -1.93 2.20
CA ILE A 6 1.98 -2.92 1.39
C ILE A 6 0.65 -3.31 2.05
N GLN A 7 0.53 -3.19 3.37
CA GLN A 7 -0.70 -3.43 4.13
C GLN A 7 -1.55 -2.17 4.34
N ALA A 8 -1.07 -1.00 3.94
CA ALA A 8 -1.83 0.23 4.00
C ALA A 8 -3.07 0.10 3.10
N ALA A 9 -4.18 0.72 3.49
CA ALA A 9 -5.45 0.58 2.77
C ALA A 9 -5.43 1.13 1.32
N PHE A 10 -4.32 1.75 0.90
CA PHE A 10 -4.15 2.41 -0.39
C PHE A 10 -2.82 2.02 -1.06
N CYS A 11 -2.43 0.74 -0.99
CA CYS A 11 -1.26 0.27 -1.72
C CYS A 11 -1.57 0.15 -3.22
N GLN A 12 -1.10 1.13 -4.01
CA GLN A 12 -1.25 1.14 -5.47
C GLN A 12 -0.22 0.22 -6.15
N LEU A 13 -0.55 -0.23 -7.37
CA LEU A 13 0.28 -1.17 -8.14
C LEU A 13 1.72 -0.68 -8.38
N ASP A 14 1.88 0.61 -8.67
CA ASP A 14 3.18 1.25 -8.86
C ASP A 14 4.01 1.23 -7.58
N THR A 15 3.40 1.52 -6.43
CA THR A 15 4.02 1.50 -5.11
C THR A 15 4.55 0.10 -4.77
N VAL A 16 3.82 -0.97 -5.15
CA VAL A 16 4.28 -2.35 -4.98
C VAL A 16 5.55 -2.61 -5.78
N LEU A 17 5.57 -2.25 -7.07
CA LEU A 17 6.73 -2.50 -7.91
C LEU A 17 7.95 -1.70 -7.43
N ILE A 18 7.76 -0.44 -7.05
CA ILE A 18 8.84 0.41 -6.53
C ILE A 18 9.36 -0.13 -5.20
N SER A 19 8.47 -0.65 -4.34
CA SER A 19 8.87 -1.33 -3.09
C SER A 19 9.75 -2.55 -3.36
N PHE A 20 9.43 -3.36 -4.39
CA PHE A 20 10.28 -4.47 -4.79
C PHE A 20 11.65 -4.00 -5.27
N GLY A 21 11.69 -2.98 -6.14
CA GLY A 21 12.94 -2.39 -6.57
C GLY A 21 13.78 -1.91 -5.38
N TYR A 22 13.17 -1.16 -4.46
CA TYR A 22 13.83 -0.62 -3.28
C TYR A 22 14.40 -1.72 -2.37
N LEU A 23 13.65 -2.80 -2.13
CA LEU A 23 14.12 -3.95 -1.36
C LEU A 23 15.34 -4.59 -2.03
N VAL A 24 15.29 -4.82 -3.34
CA VAL A 24 16.41 -5.41 -4.08
C VAL A 24 17.64 -4.52 -3.99
N HIS A 25 17.49 -3.20 -4.19
CA HIS A 25 18.57 -2.24 -4.02
C HIS A 25 19.18 -2.32 -2.62
N HIS A 26 18.35 -2.23 -1.58
CA HIS A 26 18.80 -2.24 -0.18
C HIS A 26 19.55 -3.53 0.18
N PHE A 27 19.02 -4.71 -0.17
CA PHE A 27 19.70 -5.98 0.16
C PHE A 27 20.96 -6.21 -0.68
N THR A 28 21.02 -5.64 -1.89
CA THR A 28 22.24 -5.67 -2.71
C THR A 28 23.34 -4.83 -2.05
N GLU A 29 23.01 -3.64 -1.56
CA GLU A 29 23.94 -2.77 -0.85
C GLU A 29 24.42 -3.39 0.47
N MET A 30 23.51 -4.02 1.23
CA MET A 30 23.84 -4.72 2.47
C MET A 30 24.81 -5.90 2.22
N SER A 31 24.58 -6.67 1.16
CA SER A 31 25.49 -7.76 0.74
C SER A 31 26.89 -7.26 0.38
N GLY A 32 27.02 -6.01 -0.09
CA GLY A 32 28.30 -5.42 -0.44
C GLY A 32 29.10 -4.94 0.78
N THR A 33 28.44 -4.75 1.94
CA THR A 33 29.02 -4.10 3.11
C THR A 33 29.45 -5.09 4.18
N ASP A 34 28.63 -6.10 4.48
CA ASP A 34 28.93 -7.10 5.52
C ASP A 34 28.93 -8.53 4.93
N ALA A 35 30.02 -9.26 5.18
CA ALA A 35 30.18 -10.64 4.73
C ALA A 35 29.18 -11.60 5.39
N ASP A 36 28.74 -11.29 6.62
CA ASP A 36 27.76 -12.11 7.36
C ASP A 36 26.35 -12.01 6.75
N ASP A 37 26.02 -10.86 6.12
CA ASP A 37 24.69 -10.58 5.58
C ASP A 37 24.50 -11.05 4.12
N VAL A 38 25.58 -11.44 3.43
CA VAL A 38 25.55 -11.86 2.01
C VAL A 38 24.54 -12.99 1.78
N TYR A 39 24.56 -14.02 2.63
CA TYR A 39 23.70 -15.19 2.45
C TYR A 39 22.22 -14.85 2.68
N GLY A 40 21.92 -14.09 3.75
CA GLY A 40 20.57 -13.66 4.07
C GLY A 40 19.99 -12.75 2.99
N SER A 41 20.75 -11.75 2.57
CA SER A 41 20.36 -10.80 1.54
C SER A 41 20.13 -11.49 0.19
N LYS A 42 21.00 -12.42 -0.22
CA LYS A 42 20.81 -13.21 -1.43
C LYS A 42 19.53 -14.05 -1.37
N ALA A 43 19.27 -14.73 -0.26
CA ALA A 43 18.06 -15.53 -0.09
C ALA A 43 16.78 -14.68 -0.17
N ILE A 44 16.82 -13.45 0.37
CA ILE A 44 15.70 -12.50 0.29
C ILE A 44 15.48 -12.04 -1.16
N ILE A 45 16.55 -11.65 -1.87
CA ILE A 45 16.48 -11.24 -3.29
C ILE A 45 15.92 -12.38 -4.14
N GLU A 46 16.42 -13.61 -3.97
CA GLU A 46 15.91 -14.78 -4.69
C GLU A 46 14.42 -15.04 -4.42
N SER A 47 13.97 -14.83 -3.18
CA SER A 47 12.55 -14.94 -2.81
C SER A 47 11.69 -13.87 -3.49
N LEU A 48 12.17 -12.62 -3.54
CA LEU A 48 11.50 -11.52 -4.22
C LEU A 48 11.40 -11.78 -5.73
N GLU A 49 12.48 -12.19 -6.37
CA GLU A 49 12.50 -12.53 -7.80
C GLU A 49 11.55 -13.69 -8.12
N LYS A 50 11.51 -14.74 -7.29
CA LYS A 50 10.56 -15.84 -7.45
C LYS A 50 9.10 -15.37 -7.38
N ARG A 51 8.77 -14.50 -6.44
CA ARG A 51 7.41 -13.93 -6.32
C ARG A 51 7.10 -13.04 -7.52
N TRP A 52 8.03 -12.18 -7.90
CA TRP A 52 7.90 -11.30 -9.07
C TRP A 52 7.69 -12.06 -10.39
N LEU A 53 8.30 -13.23 -10.56
CA LEU A 53 8.06 -14.06 -11.75
C LEU A 53 6.64 -14.65 -11.79
N LYS A 54 5.98 -14.78 -10.64
CA LYS A 54 4.60 -15.27 -10.54
C LYS A 54 3.55 -14.15 -10.67
N THR A 55 3.93 -12.88 -10.52
CA THR A 55 3.00 -11.76 -10.63
C THR A 55 2.65 -11.43 -12.08
N ASP A 56 1.57 -10.65 -12.23
CA ASP A 56 1.23 -9.98 -13.47
C ASP A 56 2.16 -8.79 -13.71
N GLN A 57 3.34 -9.07 -14.27
CA GLN A 57 4.38 -8.06 -14.46
C GLN A 57 3.90 -6.93 -15.37
N ASP A 58 3.09 -7.23 -16.39
CA ASP A 58 2.63 -6.24 -17.35
C ASP A 58 1.89 -5.09 -16.66
N VAL A 59 0.93 -5.41 -15.77
CA VAL A 59 0.14 -4.36 -15.11
C VAL A 59 0.96 -3.53 -14.12
N LEU A 60 1.90 -4.18 -13.40
CA LEU A 60 2.78 -3.51 -12.44
C LEU A 60 3.78 -2.58 -13.15
N ILE A 61 4.37 -3.03 -14.26
CA ILE A 61 5.26 -2.22 -15.09
C ILE A 61 4.48 -1.05 -15.71
N ALA A 62 3.30 -1.29 -16.26
CA ALA A 62 2.51 -0.21 -16.83
C ALA A 62 2.06 0.82 -15.79
N ALA A 63 1.70 0.41 -14.57
CA ALA A 63 1.35 1.34 -13.50
C ALA A 63 2.49 2.32 -13.21
N VAL A 64 3.73 1.83 -13.15
CA VAL A 64 4.92 2.68 -12.97
C VAL A 64 5.18 3.59 -14.17
N ILE A 65 5.08 3.08 -15.40
CA ILE A 65 5.23 3.89 -16.63
C ILE A 65 4.20 5.02 -16.67
N LEU A 66 2.95 4.71 -16.29
CA LEU A 66 1.83 5.65 -16.30
C LEU A 66 1.86 6.59 -15.09
N ASN A 67 2.67 6.33 -14.07
CA ASN A 67 2.88 7.29 -12.99
C ASN A 67 3.80 8.42 -13.49
N PRO A 68 3.31 9.67 -13.58
CA PRO A 68 4.07 10.80 -14.11
C PRO A 68 5.27 11.21 -13.24
N PHE A 69 5.34 10.79 -11.97
CA PHE A 69 6.50 11.03 -11.11
C PHE A 69 7.70 10.15 -11.48
N TYR A 70 7.45 8.95 -12.03
CA TYR A 70 8.47 7.94 -12.30
C TYR A 70 8.71 7.73 -13.79
N GLN A 71 7.65 7.50 -14.57
CA GLN A 71 7.71 7.20 -16.00
C GLN A 71 8.77 6.12 -16.32
N GLN A 72 9.71 6.42 -17.22
CA GLN A 72 10.78 5.50 -17.62
C GLN A 72 12.02 5.58 -16.73
N ARG A 73 12.06 6.52 -15.77
CA ARG A 73 13.28 6.86 -15.00
C ARG A 73 13.77 5.73 -14.11
N LEU A 74 12.87 4.84 -13.69
CA LEU A 74 13.20 3.70 -12.83
C LEU A 74 13.87 2.55 -13.58
N TYR A 75 13.69 2.48 -14.90
CA TYR A 75 14.12 1.34 -15.68
C TYR A 75 15.57 1.47 -16.11
N ARG A 76 16.26 0.34 -16.22
CA ARG A 76 17.58 0.31 -16.84
C ARG A 76 17.46 0.67 -18.33
N SER A 77 18.40 1.46 -18.86
CA SER A 77 18.38 1.85 -20.27
C SER A 77 18.52 0.69 -21.26
N SER A 78 19.03 -0.45 -20.80
CA SER A 78 19.09 -1.70 -21.59
C SER A 78 17.77 -2.48 -21.58
N SER A 79 16.79 -2.09 -20.77
CA SER A 79 15.48 -2.74 -20.74
C SER A 79 14.65 -2.32 -21.95
N SER A 80 13.78 -3.21 -22.43
CA SER A 80 12.81 -2.89 -23.48
C SER A 80 11.89 -1.72 -23.12
N PHE A 81 11.78 -1.34 -21.84
CA PHE A 81 10.90 -0.27 -21.37
C PHE A 81 11.47 1.14 -21.56
N HIS A 82 12.62 1.28 -22.23
CA HIS A 82 13.06 2.54 -22.83
C HIS A 82 12.54 2.73 -24.26
N ASN A 83 12.13 1.66 -24.92
CA ASN A 83 11.66 1.69 -26.30
C ASN A 83 10.15 2.00 -26.37
N LEU A 84 9.80 3.04 -27.11
CA LEU A 84 8.41 3.44 -27.35
C LEU A 84 7.55 2.29 -27.90
N ILE A 85 8.10 1.45 -28.78
CA ILE A 85 7.37 0.35 -29.42
C ILE A 85 6.95 -0.69 -28.37
N ASP A 86 7.89 -1.06 -27.50
CA ASP A 86 7.67 -2.08 -26.47
C ASP A 86 6.68 -1.59 -25.42
N ILE A 87 6.77 -0.31 -25.03
CA ILE A 87 5.80 0.33 -24.11
C ILE A 87 4.42 0.42 -24.76
N THR A 88 4.36 0.86 -26.01
CA THR A 88 3.08 0.94 -26.74
C THR A 88 2.45 -0.45 -26.86
N SER A 89 3.25 -1.48 -27.15
CA SER A 89 2.79 -2.86 -27.20
C SER A 89 2.27 -3.32 -25.83
N LEU A 90 3.02 -3.09 -24.75
CA LEU A 90 2.62 -3.41 -23.38
C LEU A 90 1.26 -2.78 -23.01
N ILE A 91 1.14 -1.46 -23.17
CA ILE A 91 -0.08 -0.71 -22.82
C ILE A 91 -1.26 -1.15 -23.70
N THR A 92 -1.02 -1.41 -24.99
CA THR A 92 -2.07 -1.90 -25.92
C THR A 92 -2.54 -3.32 -25.55
N ARG A 93 -1.62 -4.23 -25.17
CA ARG A 93 -1.99 -5.56 -24.67
C ARG A 93 -2.83 -5.47 -23.40
N LEU A 94 -2.45 -4.57 -22.47
CA LEU A 94 -3.21 -4.33 -21.24
C LEU A 94 -4.59 -3.77 -21.52
N TRP A 95 -4.69 -2.80 -22.42
CA TRP A 95 -5.97 -2.28 -22.89
C TRP A 95 -6.87 -3.42 -23.39
N SER A 96 -6.37 -4.23 -24.34
CA SER A 96 -7.15 -5.34 -24.87
C SER A 96 -7.52 -6.35 -23.78
N ARG A 97 -6.65 -6.61 -22.79
CA ARG A 97 -6.98 -7.49 -21.67
C ARG A 97 -8.11 -6.95 -20.79
N ILE A 98 -8.11 -5.65 -20.49
CA ILE A 98 -9.10 -4.99 -19.64
C ILE A 98 -10.44 -4.86 -20.37
N TYR A 99 -10.42 -4.51 -21.66
CA TYR A 99 -11.63 -4.27 -22.47
C TYR A 99 -12.02 -5.47 -23.35
N GLY A 100 -11.69 -6.70 -22.93
CA GLY A 100 -12.24 -7.92 -23.54
C GLY A 100 -11.85 -8.16 -25.01
N GLY A 101 -10.60 -7.86 -25.37
CA GLY A 101 -10.03 -8.05 -26.71
C GLY A 101 -10.25 -6.87 -27.67
N GLN A 102 -10.87 -5.78 -27.20
CA GLN A 102 -11.03 -4.58 -28.01
C GLN A 102 -9.67 -3.95 -28.32
N GLN A 103 -9.52 -3.48 -29.56
CA GLN A 103 -8.35 -2.70 -29.96
C GLN A 103 -8.50 -1.26 -29.46
N PRO A 104 -7.42 -0.64 -28.96
CA PRO A 104 -7.47 0.76 -28.59
C PRO A 104 -7.70 1.64 -29.82
N PRO A 105 -8.31 2.83 -29.66
CA PRO A 105 -8.45 3.80 -30.73
C PRO A 105 -7.09 4.20 -31.33
N LEU A 106 -7.06 4.59 -32.61
CA LEU A 106 -5.81 4.99 -33.29
C LEU A 106 -5.08 6.17 -32.62
N SER A 107 -5.81 7.06 -31.93
CA SER A 107 -5.22 8.16 -31.18
C SER A 107 -4.44 7.71 -29.95
N PHE A 108 -4.74 6.51 -29.42
CA PHE A 108 -4.16 6.01 -28.17
C PHE A 108 -2.64 5.88 -28.24
N SER A 109 -2.10 5.31 -29.33
CA SER A 109 -0.64 5.20 -29.52
C SER A 109 0.04 6.56 -29.72
N ALA A 110 -0.65 7.52 -30.35
CA ALA A 110 -0.13 8.88 -30.48
C ALA A 110 -0.06 9.57 -29.11
N GLU A 111 -1.08 9.37 -28.26
CA GLU A 111 -1.10 9.91 -26.90
C GLU A 111 -0.04 9.28 -25.99
N ILE A 112 0.22 7.96 -26.10
CA ILE A 112 1.33 7.31 -25.40
C ILE A 112 2.66 7.98 -25.76
N ARG A 113 2.90 8.23 -27.06
CA ARG A 113 4.12 8.92 -27.52
C ARG A 113 4.20 10.34 -26.95
N GLU A 114 3.12 11.12 -27.05
CA GLU A 114 3.09 12.49 -26.53
C GLU A 114 3.34 12.53 -25.02
N TYR A 115 2.79 11.56 -24.27
CA TYR A 115 3.01 11.42 -22.83
C TYR A 115 4.48 11.15 -22.50
N LEU A 116 5.08 10.13 -23.13
CA LEU A 116 6.47 9.75 -22.87
C LEU A 116 7.47 10.85 -23.30
N GLU A 117 7.19 11.55 -24.38
CA GLU A 117 8.04 12.65 -24.87
C GLU A 117 7.76 13.99 -24.16
N SER A 118 6.76 14.04 -23.25
CA SER A 118 6.27 15.29 -22.64
C SER A 118 5.96 16.38 -23.67
N ARG A 119 5.26 15.99 -24.75
CA ARG A 119 4.87 16.86 -25.86
C ARG A 119 3.35 17.03 -25.94
N GLY A 120 2.92 17.95 -26.80
CA GLY A 120 1.50 18.20 -27.07
C GLY A 120 0.75 18.54 -25.78
N ARG A 121 -0.26 17.73 -25.45
CA ARG A 121 -1.09 17.92 -24.26
C ARG A 121 -0.33 17.71 -22.94
N TYR A 122 0.75 16.95 -22.98
CA TYR A 122 1.57 16.65 -21.79
C TYR A 122 2.79 17.57 -21.67
N SER A 123 2.88 18.63 -22.49
CA SER A 123 3.96 19.64 -22.39
C SER A 123 4.03 20.33 -21.04
N GLN A 124 2.90 20.44 -20.33
CA GLN A 124 2.80 21.03 -19.00
C GLN A 124 2.88 20.00 -17.85
N MET A 125 3.30 18.76 -18.14
CA MET A 125 3.39 17.68 -17.14
C MET A 125 4.25 18.10 -15.93
N ASN A 126 5.41 18.72 -16.16
CA ASN A 126 6.28 19.17 -15.08
C ASN A 126 5.64 20.23 -14.19
N MET A 127 4.87 21.16 -14.78
CA MET A 127 4.13 22.16 -14.02
C MET A 127 3.03 21.50 -13.17
N ALA A 128 2.28 20.56 -13.74
CA ALA A 128 1.24 19.82 -13.02
C ALA A 128 1.82 18.96 -11.87
N LEU A 129 2.98 18.33 -12.08
CA LEU A 129 3.71 17.61 -11.05
C LEU A 129 4.11 18.52 -9.89
N GLN A 130 4.66 19.70 -10.19
CA GLN A 130 5.04 20.68 -9.16
C GLN A 130 3.84 21.21 -8.39
N MET A 131 2.72 21.45 -9.07
CA MET A 131 1.48 21.86 -8.42
C MET A 131 0.97 20.79 -7.44
N GLU A 132 0.92 19.52 -7.86
CA GLU A 132 0.47 18.44 -6.98
C GLU A 132 1.40 18.27 -5.76
N VAL A 133 2.72 18.35 -5.94
CA VAL A 133 3.68 18.29 -4.82
C VAL A 133 3.47 19.45 -3.85
N HIS A 134 3.21 20.65 -4.36
CA HIS A 134 2.93 21.81 -3.53
C HIS A 134 1.60 21.64 -2.78
N ASP A 135 0.56 21.19 -3.46
CA ASP A 135 -0.77 20.99 -2.87
C ASP A 135 -0.76 19.88 -1.81
N SER A 136 -0.04 18.78 -2.06
CA SER A 136 0.12 17.70 -1.07
C SER A 136 0.94 18.14 0.15
N ALA A 137 1.94 19.02 -0.03
CA ALA A 137 2.70 19.60 1.08
C ALA A 137 1.86 20.59 1.91
N ALA A 138 1.05 21.43 1.24
CA ALA A 138 0.12 22.33 1.91
C ALA A 138 -0.94 21.54 2.70
N GLU A 139 -1.45 20.45 2.11
CA GLU A 139 -2.38 19.55 2.77
C GLU A 139 -1.76 18.87 3.99
N SER A 140 -0.50 18.46 3.87
CA SER A 140 0.25 17.86 4.97
C SER A 140 0.35 18.82 6.17
N THR A 141 0.66 20.08 5.88
CA THR A 141 0.75 21.14 6.90
C THR A 141 -0.60 21.40 7.56
N ARG A 142 -1.68 21.37 6.78
CA ARG A 142 -3.04 21.62 7.27
C ARG A 142 -3.55 20.51 8.20
N LYS A 143 -3.28 19.25 7.84
CA LYS A 143 -3.71 18.08 8.60
C LYS A 143 -2.77 17.74 9.76
N GLY A 144 -1.52 18.23 9.71
CA GLY A 144 -0.46 17.77 10.60
C GLY A 144 -0.01 16.34 10.31
N VAL A 145 -0.34 15.82 9.13
CA VAL A 145 -0.24 14.40 8.75
C VAL A 145 0.32 14.34 7.34
N TYR A 146 1.28 13.46 7.06
CA TYR A 146 1.94 13.44 5.76
C TYR A 146 0.95 13.02 4.66
N SER A 147 0.87 13.82 3.59
CA SER A 147 0.05 13.55 2.42
C SER A 147 0.95 13.38 1.21
N ALA A 148 1.09 12.13 0.76
CA ALA A 148 1.87 11.81 -0.43
C ALA A 148 1.22 12.42 -1.69
N PRO A 149 2.02 12.92 -2.66
CA PRO A 149 1.51 13.38 -3.95
C PRO A 149 0.74 12.27 -4.67
N ASN A 150 -0.46 12.57 -5.19
CA ASN A 150 -1.27 11.57 -5.90
C ASN A 150 -1.05 11.67 -7.43
N PRO A 151 -0.58 10.62 -8.11
CA PRO A 151 -0.36 10.65 -9.55
C PRO A 151 -1.64 10.88 -10.37
N ILE A 152 -2.81 10.49 -9.85
CA ILE A 152 -4.11 10.70 -10.51
C ILE A 152 -4.43 12.19 -10.60
N ASN A 153 -4.11 12.97 -9.57
CA ASN A 153 -4.37 14.41 -9.54
C ASN A 153 -3.59 15.15 -10.63
N VAL A 154 -2.41 14.69 -11.01
CA VAL A 154 -1.64 15.25 -12.12
C VAL A 154 -2.43 15.18 -13.42
N TYR A 155 -3.09 14.05 -13.71
CA TYR A 155 -3.97 13.90 -14.86
C TYR A 155 -5.27 14.73 -14.74
N VAL A 156 -5.73 15.01 -13.51
CA VAL A 156 -6.86 15.92 -13.27
C VAL A 156 -6.46 17.37 -13.57
N ILE A 157 -5.29 17.80 -13.10
CA ILE A 157 -4.74 19.15 -13.35
C ILE A 157 -4.51 19.39 -14.84
N LEU A 158 -4.00 18.37 -15.56
CA LEU A 158 -3.81 18.42 -17.01
C LEU A 158 -5.14 18.38 -17.81
N GLY A 159 -6.24 17.98 -17.16
CA GLY A 159 -7.57 17.99 -17.75
C GLY A 159 -8.04 19.43 -18.00
N PHE A 160 -7.75 19.98 -19.18
CA PHE A 160 -8.21 21.31 -19.58
C PHE A 160 -9.74 21.40 -19.50
N LYS A 161 -10.23 22.49 -18.89
CA LYS A 161 -11.64 22.80 -18.59
C LYS A 161 -12.62 22.68 -19.77
N ASP A 162 -12.11 22.63 -21.00
CA ASP A 162 -12.90 22.71 -22.25
C ASP A 162 -12.78 21.47 -23.16
N ALA A 163 -12.00 20.45 -22.80
CA ALA A 163 -11.86 19.22 -23.59
C ALA A 163 -12.24 17.99 -22.77
N ASN A 164 -13.03 17.09 -23.36
CA ASN A 164 -13.30 15.77 -22.80
C ASN A 164 -11.97 15.09 -22.41
N GLU A 165 -11.97 14.43 -21.25
CA GLU A 165 -10.87 13.59 -20.79
C GLU A 165 -10.42 12.65 -21.91
N THR A 166 -9.10 12.59 -22.14
CA THR A 166 -8.58 11.73 -23.20
C THR A 166 -8.69 10.27 -22.80
N ILE A 167 -8.83 9.39 -23.80
CA ILE A 167 -8.98 7.95 -23.57
C ILE A 167 -7.73 7.39 -22.88
N PHE A 168 -6.55 7.89 -23.23
CA PHE A 168 -5.31 7.51 -22.55
C PHE A 168 -5.27 8.01 -21.10
N SER A 169 -5.69 9.25 -20.83
CA SER A 169 -5.71 9.78 -19.46
C SER A 169 -6.69 9.00 -18.57
N ALA A 170 -7.89 8.68 -19.08
CA ALA A 170 -8.86 7.84 -18.36
C ALA A 170 -8.30 6.44 -18.09
N PHE A 171 -7.60 5.85 -19.07
CA PHE A 171 -6.93 4.56 -18.90
C PHE A 171 -5.81 4.62 -17.85
N ALA A 172 -4.98 5.66 -17.89
CA ALA A 172 -3.90 5.86 -16.94
C ALA A 172 -4.43 5.97 -15.51
N LYS A 173 -5.46 6.80 -15.30
CA LYS A 173 -6.15 6.91 -14.01
C LYS A 173 -6.72 5.56 -13.57
N TYR A 174 -7.37 4.82 -14.48
CA TYR A 174 -7.91 3.50 -14.17
C TYR A 174 -6.82 2.54 -13.66
N ILE A 175 -5.67 2.46 -14.33
CA ILE A 175 -4.57 1.59 -13.89
C ILE A 175 -4.00 2.04 -12.53
N LEU A 176 -3.84 3.35 -12.32
CA LEU A 176 -3.28 3.92 -11.09
C LEU A 176 -4.25 3.79 -9.89
N ASP A 177 -5.54 3.69 -10.14
CA ASP A 177 -6.57 3.51 -9.10
C ASP A 177 -6.70 2.05 -8.64
N ILE A 178 -6.06 1.09 -9.33
CA ILE A 178 -6.08 -0.31 -8.92
C ILE A 178 -5.29 -0.48 -7.62
N SER A 179 -6.00 -0.90 -6.57
CA SER A 179 -5.37 -1.36 -5.32
C SER A 179 -4.76 -2.75 -5.51
N ALA A 180 -3.53 -2.92 -5.04
CA ALA A 180 -2.79 -4.17 -5.10
C ALA A 180 -3.13 -5.15 -3.96
N ASN A 181 -3.77 -4.68 -2.89
CA ASN A 181 -4.05 -5.50 -1.72
C ASN A 181 -5.56 -5.69 -1.48
N SER A 182 -5.90 -6.85 -0.91
CA SER A 182 -7.19 -7.09 -0.26
C SER A 182 -7.23 -6.52 1.16
N ALA A 183 -6.12 -5.97 1.66
CA ALA A 183 -5.97 -5.56 3.05
C ALA A 183 -7.01 -4.51 3.46
N SER A 184 -7.41 -3.62 2.55
CA SER A 184 -8.50 -2.67 2.79
C SER A 184 -9.83 -3.37 3.05
N CYS A 185 -10.13 -4.40 2.26
CA CYS A 185 -11.29 -5.26 2.49
C CYS A 185 -11.14 -6.08 3.77
N GLU A 186 -9.95 -6.59 4.10
CA GLU A 186 -9.69 -7.35 5.32
C GLU A 186 -9.82 -6.52 6.59
N ARG A 187 -9.31 -5.27 6.61
CA ARG A 187 -9.49 -4.32 7.71
C ARG A 187 -10.97 -4.03 7.91
N LEU A 188 -11.70 -3.78 6.81
CA LEU A 188 -13.14 -3.59 6.83
C LEU A 188 -13.86 -4.84 7.39
N PHE A 189 -13.50 -6.03 6.91
CA PHE A 189 -14.07 -7.28 7.40
C PHE A 189 -13.69 -7.59 8.84
N SER A 190 -12.52 -7.17 9.31
CA SER A 190 -12.09 -7.30 10.71
C SER A 190 -12.92 -6.39 11.62
N ALA A 191 -13.15 -5.13 11.21
CA ALA A 191 -14.07 -4.23 11.92
C ALA A 191 -15.50 -4.80 11.98
N PHE A 192 -15.98 -5.35 10.86
CA PHE A 192 -17.26 -6.06 10.82
C PHE A 192 -17.25 -7.35 11.62
N ARG A 193 -16.11 -8.03 11.79
CA ARG A 193 -16.00 -9.26 12.59
C ARG A 193 -16.43 -9.01 14.03
N THR A 194 -16.03 -7.88 14.61
CA THR A 194 -16.44 -7.47 15.97
C THR A 194 -17.96 -7.28 16.07
N ILE A 195 -18.60 -6.76 15.02
CA ILE A 195 -20.06 -6.61 14.93
C ILE A 195 -20.75 -7.99 14.71
N LEU A 196 -20.11 -8.85 13.93
CA LEU A 196 -20.61 -10.16 13.52
C LEU A 196 -20.58 -11.22 14.62
N THR A 197 -19.52 -11.27 15.42
CA THR A 197 -19.26 -12.38 16.34
C THR A 197 -19.70 -12.09 17.78
N ARG A 198 -19.89 -10.82 18.16
CA ARG A 198 -20.44 -10.49 19.48
C ARG A 198 -21.97 -10.59 19.47
N LEU A 199 -22.48 -11.60 20.18
CA LEU A 199 -23.90 -11.98 20.30
C LEU A 199 -24.88 -10.82 20.56
N ARG A 200 -24.43 -9.72 21.17
CA ARG A 200 -25.27 -8.55 21.47
C ARG A 200 -25.49 -7.58 20.29
N ASN A 201 -24.72 -7.66 19.20
CA ASN A 201 -24.76 -6.69 18.08
C ASN A 201 -24.99 -7.33 16.70
N ARG A 202 -25.61 -8.51 16.64
CA ARG A 202 -25.78 -9.24 15.38
C ARG A 202 -26.81 -8.57 14.48
N MET A 203 -26.35 -7.76 13.53
CA MET A 203 -27.20 -7.16 12.49
C MET A 203 -27.59 -8.17 11.41
N LEU A 204 -28.75 -7.93 10.79
CA LEU A 204 -29.19 -8.67 9.61
C LEU A 204 -28.24 -8.41 8.41
N PRO A 205 -27.99 -9.42 7.54
CA PRO A 205 -27.06 -9.30 6.41
C PRO A 205 -27.32 -8.12 5.46
N LYS A 206 -28.59 -7.75 5.25
CA LYS A 206 -28.97 -6.61 4.40
C LYS A 206 -28.51 -5.27 5.00
N ASN A 207 -28.69 -5.08 6.30
CA ASN A 207 -28.26 -3.85 6.98
C ASN A 207 -26.73 -3.76 7.01
N MET A 208 -26.06 -4.90 7.16
CA MET A 208 -24.60 -4.98 7.09
C MET A 208 -24.06 -4.67 5.70
N LEU A 209 -24.69 -5.17 4.63
CA LEU A 209 -24.32 -4.79 3.27
C LEU A 209 -24.48 -3.28 3.07
N ASN A 210 -25.60 -2.71 3.51
CA ASN A 210 -25.85 -1.27 3.39
C ASN A 210 -24.82 -0.46 4.19
N ILE A 211 -24.47 -0.88 5.40
CA ILE A 211 -23.47 -0.21 6.24
C ILE A 211 -22.06 -0.41 5.67
N ALA A 212 -21.72 -1.58 5.15
CA ALA A 212 -20.43 -1.81 4.48
C ALA A 212 -20.29 -0.99 3.21
N GLN A 213 -21.35 -0.88 2.40
CA GLN A 213 -21.39 -0.01 1.23
C GLN A 213 -21.27 1.46 1.63
N LEU A 214 -22.00 1.90 2.65
CA LEU A 214 -21.93 3.26 3.16
C LEU A 214 -20.53 3.58 3.73
N ALA A 215 -19.96 2.66 4.51
CA ALA A 215 -18.62 2.80 5.09
C ALA A 215 -17.53 2.82 4.00
N ALA A 216 -17.62 1.94 3.01
CA ALA A 216 -16.73 1.94 1.86
C ALA A 216 -16.85 3.24 1.05
N GLN A 217 -18.06 3.75 0.85
CA GLN A 217 -18.30 5.04 0.19
C GLN A 217 -17.74 6.22 1.00
N SER A 218 -17.88 6.21 2.33
CA SER A 218 -17.32 7.27 3.18
C SER A 218 -15.79 7.23 3.27
N HIS A 219 -15.18 6.04 3.17
CA HIS A 219 -13.71 5.90 3.13
C HIS A 219 -13.12 6.28 1.76
N ASN A 220 -13.89 6.20 0.68
CA ASN A 220 -13.47 6.55 -0.69
C ASN A 220 -13.71 8.02 -1.07
N LEU A 221 -14.44 8.78 -0.25
CA LEU A 221 -14.63 10.22 -0.45
C LEU A 221 -13.49 10.98 0.23
N PRO A 222 -12.80 11.92 -0.45
CA PRO A 222 -11.85 12.80 0.22
C PRO A 222 -12.60 13.55 1.32
N SER A 223 -12.10 13.43 2.55
CA SER A 223 -12.74 13.97 3.76
C SER A 223 -12.89 15.49 3.65
N ASN A 224 -14.02 15.94 3.10
CA ASN A 224 -14.37 17.34 3.06
C ASN A 224 -15.24 17.64 4.29
N SER A 225 -14.64 18.37 5.23
CA SER A 225 -15.30 19.11 6.31
C SER A 225 -16.31 18.35 7.18
N GLN A 226 -15.85 17.84 8.32
CA GLN A 226 -16.64 17.94 9.55
C GLN A 226 -15.77 18.55 10.65
N GLN A 227 -16.01 19.85 10.86
CA GLN A 227 -15.74 20.52 12.12
C GLN A 227 -16.56 19.82 13.19
N GLN A 228 -15.92 19.19 14.17
CA GLN A 228 -16.56 18.99 15.47
C GLN A 228 -16.32 20.23 16.33
N PRO A 229 -17.35 20.77 16.99
CA PRO A 229 -17.21 21.91 17.88
C PRO A 229 -16.45 21.47 19.14
N SER A 230 -15.25 22.01 19.34
CA SER A 230 -14.52 21.86 20.60
C SER A 230 -15.24 22.66 21.70
N LEU A 231 -15.95 21.96 22.57
CA LEU A 231 -16.20 22.44 23.92
C LEU A 231 -15.29 21.64 24.83
N TYR A 232 -14.18 22.23 25.26
CA TYR A 232 -13.69 22.24 26.63
C TYR A 232 -12.42 23.09 26.67
N SER A 233 -12.57 24.27 27.27
CA SER A 233 -11.51 25.14 27.74
C SER A 233 -10.97 24.57 29.05
N SER A 234 -9.65 24.42 29.19
CA SER A 234 -8.95 24.67 30.46
C SER A 234 -7.42 24.65 30.34
N SER A 235 -6.84 25.85 30.44
CA SER A 235 -5.75 26.26 31.34
C SER A 235 -4.48 25.40 31.53
N ASN A 236 -3.37 25.96 31.02
CA ASN A 236 -2.06 26.15 31.68
C ASN A 236 -1.74 25.34 32.95
N ILE A 237 -0.78 24.42 32.85
CA ILE A 237 0.26 24.23 33.87
C ILE A 237 1.59 23.95 33.15
N SER A 238 2.47 24.95 33.20
CA SER A 238 3.89 24.80 32.92
C SER A 238 4.61 24.31 34.18
N GLY A 239 5.54 23.38 34.01
CA GLY A 239 6.76 23.31 34.82
C GLY A 239 6.81 22.17 35.83
N LEU A 240 7.52 21.11 35.49
CA LEU A 240 8.66 20.58 36.27
C LEU A 240 9.32 19.45 35.48
N ILE A 241 10.47 19.77 34.88
CA ILE A 241 11.44 18.83 34.34
C ILE A 241 12.40 18.49 35.48
N ASP A 242 12.58 17.21 35.77
CA ASP A 242 13.74 16.69 36.50
C ASP A 242 14.32 15.50 35.70
N PRO A 243 15.54 15.59 35.15
CA PRO A 243 16.15 14.49 34.42
C PRO A 243 17.24 13.85 35.28
N SER A 244 17.02 12.61 35.70
CA SER A 244 18.08 11.72 36.18
C SER A 244 17.58 10.29 36.07
N ILE A 245 18.15 9.50 35.16
CA ILE A 245 18.40 8.06 35.32
C ILE A 245 19.42 7.62 34.26
N GLU A 246 20.30 6.75 34.73
CA GLU A 246 21.65 6.43 34.29
C GLU A 246 21.71 5.52 33.05
N THR A 247 22.80 5.66 32.32
CA THR A 247 23.26 4.76 31.24
C THR A 247 23.78 3.45 31.81
N GLY A 248 23.08 2.34 31.52
CA GLY A 248 23.58 0.97 31.69
C GLY A 248 23.94 0.35 30.34
N ASP A 249 25.22 0.07 30.14
CA ASP A 249 25.77 -0.68 29.00
C ASP A 249 25.37 -2.17 29.09
N ASP A 250 24.53 -2.65 28.17
CA ASP A 250 24.21 -4.09 28.01
C ASP A 250 24.56 -4.61 26.61
N ALA A 251 25.80 -5.07 26.47
CA ALA A 251 26.35 -5.76 25.29
C ALA A 251 25.72 -7.15 25.02
N ALA A 252 24.78 -7.61 25.85
CA ALA A 252 24.07 -8.88 25.66
C ALA A 252 22.83 -8.78 24.74
N SER A 253 22.35 -7.57 24.45
CA SER A 253 21.14 -7.36 23.63
C SER A 253 21.36 -7.65 22.14
N THR A 254 22.59 -7.49 21.64
CA THR A 254 22.92 -7.65 20.20
C THR A 254 22.87 -9.11 19.74
N HIS A 255 23.15 -10.07 20.64
CA HIS A 255 23.19 -11.50 20.29
C HIS A 255 21.79 -12.13 20.18
N ARG A 256 20.79 -11.60 20.90
CA ARG A 256 19.41 -12.11 20.88
C ARG A 256 18.67 -11.69 19.61
N SER A 257 19.01 -10.53 19.04
CA SER A 257 18.43 -10.04 17.78
C SER A 257 18.87 -10.86 16.56
N LYS A 258 20.16 -11.25 16.49
CA LYS A 258 20.69 -12.09 15.40
C LYS A 258 19.99 -13.46 15.32
N ASN A 259 19.76 -14.13 16.45
CA ASN A 259 19.08 -15.44 16.45
C ASN A 259 17.60 -15.35 16.04
N HIS A 260 16.93 -14.24 16.33
CA HIS A 260 15.53 -14.03 15.93
C HIS A 260 15.40 -13.84 14.41
N PHE A 261 16.32 -13.09 13.81
CA PHE A 261 16.34 -12.87 12.36
C PHE A 261 16.57 -14.17 11.58
N TRP A 262 17.52 -15.00 12.00
CA TRP A 262 17.76 -16.32 11.39
C TRP A 262 16.54 -17.24 11.47
N THR A 263 15.84 -17.23 12.61
CA THR A 263 14.60 -18.00 12.80
C THR A 263 13.50 -17.52 11.85
N MET A 264 13.38 -16.20 11.61
CA MET A 264 12.43 -15.65 10.63
C MET A 264 12.77 -16.02 9.18
N ILE A 265 14.05 -16.02 8.80
CA ILE A 265 14.50 -16.45 7.47
C ILE A 265 14.18 -17.92 7.25
N GLU A 266 14.46 -18.78 8.23
CA GLU A 266 14.23 -20.23 8.13
C GLU A 266 12.72 -20.54 8.07
N LEU A 267 11.89 -19.84 8.84
CA LEU A 267 10.44 -19.92 8.75
C LEU A 267 9.92 -19.48 7.37
N HIS A 268 10.45 -18.39 6.80
CA HIS A 268 10.07 -17.93 5.46
C HIS A 268 10.50 -18.91 4.37
N GLN A 269 11.67 -19.54 4.50
CA GLN A 269 12.13 -20.58 3.57
C GLN A 269 11.31 -21.87 3.67
N GLN A 270 10.81 -22.23 4.85
CA GLN A 270 9.91 -23.38 5.03
C GLN A 270 8.51 -23.09 4.49
N ASN A 271 7.94 -21.91 4.76
CA ASN A 271 6.62 -21.54 4.24
C ASN A 271 6.64 -21.45 2.70
N ALA A 272 7.72 -20.95 2.11
CA ALA A 272 7.88 -20.91 0.65
C ALA A 272 7.97 -22.30 -0.01
N LYS A 273 8.25 -23.37 0.76
CA LYS A 273 8.23 -24.76 0.26
C LYS A 273 6.83 -25.41 0.35
N CYS A 274 5.91 -24.86 1.12
CA CYS A 274 4.55 -25.41 1.28
C CYS A 274 3.52 -24.76 0.34
N ASP A 275 3.83 -23.63 -0.31
CA ASP A 275 2.89 -22.90 -1.19
C ASP A 275 2.74 -23.47 -2.61
N ASP A 276 3.15 -24.71 -2.87
CA ASP A 276 2.95 -25.39 -4.16
C ASP A 276 1.52 -25.96 -4.35
N GLU A 277 0.60 -25.75 -3.40
CA GLU A 277 -0.74 -26.37 -3.40
C GLU A 277 -1.90 -25.54 -4.00
N PHE A 278 -1.67 -24.32 -4.49
CA PHE A 278 -2.71 -23.52 -5.19
C PHE A 278 -2.49 -23.44 -6.70
N ASN A 279 -2.38 -24.60 -7.36
CA ASN A 279 -2.56 -24.68 -8.82
C ASN A 279 -4.07 -24.69 -9.16
N VAL A 280 -4.71 -23.51 -9.10
CA VAL A 280 -6.00 -23.33 -9.77
C VAL A 280 -5.72 -23.29 -11.28
N ALA A 281 -6.08 -24.36 -11.97
CA ALA A 281 -5.93 -24.46 -13.42
C ALA A 281 -6.60 -23.25 -14.12
N PRO A 282 -5.91 -22.57 -15.06
CA PRO A 282 -6.50 -21.45 -15.78
C PRO A 282 -7.68 -21.94 -16.62
N ALA A 283 -8.77 -21.17 -16.59
CA ALA A 283 -9.96 -21.45 -17.39
C ALA A 283 -9.59 -21.53 -18.89
N PRO A 284 -10.16 -22.47 -19.66
CA PRO A 284 -9.86 -22.61 -21.07
C PRO A 284 -10.41 -21.43 -21.85
N HIS A 285 -9.52 -20.56 -22.34
CA HIS A 285 -9.89 -19.47 -23.24
C HIS A 285 -9.96 -19.99 -24.68
N THR A 286 -11.14 -19.86 -25.29
CA THR A 286 -11.42 -20.22 -26.68
C THR A 286 -10.59 -19.33 -27.62
N THR A 287 -9.60 -19.90 -28.30
CA THR A 287 -8.73 -19.18 -29.22
C THR A 287 -9.40 -19.06 -30.59
N THR A 288 -9.96 -17.90 -30.90
CA THR A 288 -10.30 -17.51 -32.28
C THR A 288 -9.04 -17.02 -32.98
N SER A 289 -8.66 -17.71 -34.06
CA SER A 289 -7.51 -17.36 -34.91
C SER A 289 -7.72 -16.03 -35.63
N PHE A 290 -6.78 -15.10 -35.44
CA PHE A 290 -6.58 -13.97 -36.34
C PHE A 290 -5.09 -13.82 -36.61
N ASP A 291 -4.78 -13.49 -37.87
CA ASP A 291 -3.51 -13.75 -38.55
C ASP A 291 -2.26 -13.05 -38.02
N GLN A 292 -1.14 -13.72 -38.33
CA GLN A 292 0.26 -13.41 -38.07
C GLN A 292 0.71 -12.02 -38.56
N VAL A 293 1.09 -11.13 -37.63
CA VAL A 293 2.30 -10.28 -37.72
C VAL A 293 2.86 -10.02 -36.31
N SER A 294 4.15 -10.35 -36.10
CA SER A 294 5.03 -10.07 -34.94
C SER A 294 4.92 -10.95 -33.67
N SER A 295 5.79 -11.97 -33.70
CA SER A 295 6.16 -12.99 -32.71
C SER A 295 6.87 -12.47 -31.43
N HIS A 296 6.29 -11.51 -30.70
CA HIS A 296 6.76 -11.16 -29.34
C HIS A 296 5.62 -11.01 -28.30
N ALA A 297 4.42 -11.48 -28.61
CA ALA A 297 3.20 -11.22 -27.84
C ALA A 297 3.01 -12.08 -26.56
N GLY A 298 4.09 -12.55 -25.95
CA GLY A 298 4.03 -13.20 -24.63
C GLY A 298 3.93 -12.18 -23.50
N PRO A 299 3.34 -12.55 -22.35
CA PRO A 299 3.42 -11.73 -21.14
C PRO A 299 4.87 -11.46 -20.79
N THR A 300 5.16 -10.25 -20.31
CA THR A 300 6.53 -9.88 -19.92
C THR A 300 7.02 -10.82 -18.82
N LYS A 301 8.23 -11.34 -18.99
CA LYS A 301 8.97 -12.08 -17.97
C LYS A 301 10.39 -11.50 -17.90
N ILE A 302 10.58 -10.58 -16.98
CA ILE A 302 11.85 -9.92 -16.68
C ILE A 302 12.12 -10.05 -15.18
N THR A 303 13.39 -10.12 -14.78
CA THR A 303 13.76 -10.07 -13.35
C THR A 303 13.74 -8.63 -12.83
N LEU A 304 13.59 -8.42 -11.52
CA LEU A 304 13.67 -7.09 -10.90
C LEU A 304 15.05 -6.47 -11.16
N SER A 305 16.10 -7.30 -11.09
CA SER A 305 17.49 -6.91 -11.29
C SER A 305 17.79 -6.43 -12.71
N GLU A 306 17.10 -6.97 -13.72
CA GLU A 306 17.17 -6.52 -15.12
C GLU A 306 16.29 -5.29 -15.39
N LEU A 307 15.16 -5.21 -14.70
CA LEU A 307 14.16 -4.15 -14.87
C LEU A 307 14.66 -2.82 -14.32
N PHE A 308 15.12 -2.79 -13.07
CA PHE A 308 15.49 -1.56 -12.38
C PHE A 308 16.93 -1.12 -12.68
N ASN A 309 17.12 0.20 -12.76
CA ASN A 309 18.45 0.79 -12.73
C ASN A 309 18.95 0.85 -11.28
N LEU A 310 19.56 -0.25 -10.82
CA LEU A 310 20.13 -0.33 -9.47
C LEU A 310 21.40 0.52 -9.30
N ASP A 311 21.98 1.01 -10.40
CA ASP A 311 23.20 1.82 -10.40
C ASP A 311 22.92 3.31 -10.10
N ASP A 312 21.67 3.77 -10.23
CA ASP A 312 21.22 5.12 -9.89
C ASP A 312 20.34 5.10 -8.63
N PRO A 313 20.87 5.46 -7.44
CA PRO A 313 20.12 5.41 -6.20
C PRO A 313 19.15 6.59 -6.01
N SER A 314 19.10 7.55 -6.94
CA SER A 314 18.33 8.78 -6.76
C SER A 314 16.84 8.52 -6.52
N TRP A 315 16.27 7.53 -7.22
CA TRP A 315 14.89 7.13 -7.02
C TRP A 315 14.67 6.37 -5.70
N ALA A 316 15.64 5.56 -5.29
CA ALA A 316 15.57 4.80 -4.04
C ALA A 316 15.61 5.74 -2.82
N GLN A 317 16.38 6.82 -2.89
CA GLN A 317 16.40 7.86 -1.85
C GLN A 317 15.07 8.58 -1.72
N VAL A 318 14.48 9.01 -2.85
CA VAL A 318 13.17 9.69 -2.86
C VAL A 318 12.09 8.76 -2.29
N PHE A 319 12.07 7.51 -2.74
CA PHE A 319 11.11 6.53 -2.24
C PHE A 319 11.33 6.21 -0.75
N GLY A 320 12.58 6.04 -0.32
CA GLY A 320 12.93 5.78 1.08
C GLY A 320 12.46 6.90 2.02
N GLN A 321 12.58 8.16 1.61
CA GLN A 321 12.06 9.31 2.36
C GLN A 321 10.53 9.27 2.50
N GLN A 322 9.82 8.94 1.42
CA GLN A 322 8.36 8.80 1.43
C GLN A 322 7.91 7.66 2.36
N VAL A 323 8.60 6.53 2.28
CA VAL A 323 8.36 5.35 3.11
C VAL A 323 8.57 5.66 4.59
N GLN A 324 9.64 6.37 4.94
CA GLN A 324 9.96 6.72 6.32
C GLN A 324 8.98 7.75 6.89
N ALA A 325 8.56 8.73 6.08
CA ALA A 325 7.55 9.70 6.47
C ALA A 325 6.21 9.03 6.81
N GLY A 326 5.73 8.12 5.94
CA GLY A 326 4.48 7.40 6.19
C GLY A 326 4.56 6.45 7.39
N PHE A 327 5.72 5.84 7.65
CA PHE A 327 5.90 4.96 8.81
C PHE A 327 5.88 5.73 10.14
N ASN A 328 6.55 6.88 10.21
CA ASN A 328 6.58 7.69 11.43
C ASN A 328 5.18 8.16 11.84
N GLU A 329 4.33 8.47 10.86
CA GLU A 329 2.94 8.84 11.08
C GLU A 329 2.10 7.68 11.65
N GLU A 330 2.23 6.48 11.10
CA GLU A 330 1.55 5.30 11.63
C GLU A 330 1.97 5.03 13.08
N LEU A 331 3.25 5.23 13.39
CA LEU A 331 3.78 5.10 14.74
C LEU A 331 3.21 6.16 15.71
N GLU A 332 3.07 7.41 15.25
CA GLU A 332 2.46 8.49 16.04
C GLU A 332 0.98 8.18 16.32
N LEU A 333 0.24 7.67 15.34
CA LEU A 333 -1.16 7.28 15.50
C LEU A 333 -1.32 6.14 16.52
N HIS A 334 -0.43 5.15 16.51
CA HIS A 334 -0.40 4.10 17.52
C HIS A 334 -0.09 4.64 18.93
N THR A 335 0.84 5.58 19.03
CA THR A 335 1.18 6.21 20.31
C THR A 335 -0.02 6.94 20.90
N LEU A 336 -0.79 7.66 20.07
CA LEU A 336 -1.97 8.40 20.49
C LEU A 336 -3.10 7.46 20.98
N LEU A 337 -3.33 6.35 20.27
CA LEU A 337 -4.29 5.31 20.66
C LEU A 337 -3.96 4.65 22.01
N ASP A 338 -2.68 4.44 22.30
CA ASP A 338 -2.27 3.81 23.56
C ASP A 338 -2.46 4.76 24.76
N THR A 339 -2.25 6.07 24.58
CA THR A 339 -2.44 7.08 25.66
C THR A 339 -3.87 7.17 26.19
N ASP A 340 -4.90 6.91 25.37
CA ASP A 340 -6.30 6.98 25.79
C ASP A 340 -6.77 5.73 26.57
N THR A 341 -5.97 4.66 26.57
CA THR A 341 -6.30 3.43 27.30
C THR A 341 -5.73 3.36 28.73
N ALA A 342 -4.84 4.30 29.10
CA ALA A 342 -4.16 4.30 30.40
C ALA A 342 -4.92 5.04 31.52
N GLY A 343 -6.07 5.65 31.25
CA GLY A 343 -6.80 6.51 32.20
C GLY A 343 -7.89 5.82 33.05
N GLY A 344 -7.94 4.49 33.12
CA GLY A 344 -9.05 3.74 33.74
C GLY A 344 -8.69 2.90 34.97
N ALA A 345 -7.58 3.19 35.65
CA ALA A 345 -7.15 2.45 36.84
C ALA A 345 -7.05 3.36 38.07
N ASP A 346 -8.15 4.03 38.41
CA ASP A 346 -8.30 4.68 39.72
C ASP A 346 -9.59 4.19 40.38
N GLY A 347 -9.45 3.16 41.22
CA GLY A 347 -10.05 3.20 42.55
C GLY A 347 -11.40 2.52 42.78
N ASP A 348 -11.58 1.27 42.35
CA ASP A 348 -12.48 0.34 43.02
C ASP A 348 -11.77 -0.22 44.27
N GLY A 349 -11.86 0.57 45.35
CA GLY A 349 -11.63 0.07 46.70
C GLY A 349 -12.55 -1.11 46.96
N GLU A 350 -11.98 -2.22 47.42
CA GLU A 350 -12.68 -3.31 48.08
C GLU A 350 -13.55 -2.73 49.20
N VAL A 351 -14.86 -2.68 48.96
CA VAL A 351 -15.85 -2.65 50.02
C VAL A 351 -16.48 -4.04 50.04
N ASP A 352 -16.00 -4.86 50.97
CA ASP A 352 -16.71 -6.05 51.43
C ASP A 352 -18.05 -5.60 52.03
N GLU A 353 -19.11 -5.55 51.22
CA GLU A 353 -20.48 -5.54 51.71
C GLU A 353 -21.02 -6.97 51.68
N ASP A 354 -21.08 -7.57 52.87
CA ASP A 354 -21.83 -8.79 53.17
C ASP A 354 -23.30 -8.62 52.73
N ILE A 355 -23.63 -9.08 51.52
CA ILE A 355 -25.01 -9.21 51.08
C ILE A 355 -25.60 -10.46 51.76
N ASP A 356 -26.28 -10.23 52.89
CA ASP A 356 -27.11 -11.23 53.56
C ASP A 356 -28.38 -11.49 52.72
N ILE A 357 -28.32 -12.51 51.87
CA ILE A 357 -29.46 -12.98 51.08
C ILE A 357 -30.35 -13.81 52.02
N SER A 358 -31.23 -13.15 52.78
CA SER A 358 -32.33 -13.86 53.44
C SER A 358 -33.30 -14.35 52.37
N LEU A 359 -33.36 -15.67 52.18
CA LEU A 359 -34.38 -16.35 51.37
C LEU A 359 -35.74 -16.19 52.05
N ASP A 360 -36.74 -15.67 51.34
CA ASP A 360 -38.11 -15.69 51.84
C ASP A 360 -38.69 -17.12 51.79
N GLU A 361 -39.54 -17.43 52.77
CA GLU A 361 -40.21 -18.73 52.97
C GLU A 361 -41.06 -19.20 51.77
N THR A 362 -41.23 -18.37 50.75
CA THR A 362 -42.04 -18.70 49.57
C THR A 362 -41.34 -19.67 48.62
N THR A 363 -40.03 -19.87 48.77
CA THR A 363 -39.23 -20.71 47.85
C THR A 363 -39.03 -22.16 48.35
N GLU A 364 -39.28 -22.46 49.64
CA GLU A 364 -39.12 -23.82 50.18
C GLU A 364 -40.30 -24.77 49.89
N GLN A 365 -41.48 -24.27 49.51
CA GLN A 365 -42.64 -25.13 49.21
C GLN A 365 -42.69 -25.68 47.77
N ALA A 366 -41.69 -25.41 46.93
CA ALA A 366 -41.63 -25.91 45.55
C ALA A 366 -40.72 -27.13 45.37
N LEU A 367 -40.11 -27.67 46.44
CA LEU A 367 -39.16 -28.79 46.39
C LEU A 367 -39.47 -29.95 47.36
N LEU A 368 -40.75 -30.14 47.70
CA LEU A 368 -41.33 -31.39 48.22
C LEU A 368 -42.66 -31.63 47.52
#